data_AF-A0A9X3PTN0-F1
#
_entry.id   AF-A0A9X3PTN0-F1
#
_cell.length_a   1.000
_cell.length_b   1.000
_cell.length_c   1.000
_cell.angle_alpha   90.00
_cell.angle_beta   90.00
_cell.angle_gamma   90.00
#
_symmetry.space_group_name_H-M   'P 1'
#
loop_
_entity.id
_entity.type
_entity.pdbx_description
1 polymer ?
#
loop_
_entity_poly.entity_id
_entity_poly.type
_entity_poly.pdbx_seq_one_letter_code
_entity_poly.pdbx_strand_id
1 'polypeptide(L)'
;MNESILEQAGTTSTLDITIRDLAIFANWMQQTVMSLDRGESIPDTPDPVSGQVRGWVQAIQKLEERSRLIDEKQMALETNLNAHETQLNQLLSQLYLNTASLYDSLGQVDKAQEVREKVGTFQSR
;
A
#
# COMPACT_ATOMS: atom_id res chain seq x y z
N MET A 1 -16.99 35.73 -41.12
CA MET A 1 -16.28 36.65 -40.20
C MET A 1 -15.86 35.81 -38.99
N ASN A 2 -14.85 34.96 -39.17
CA ASN A 2 -14.33 34.05 -38.13
C ASN A 2 -12.80 34.23 -38.08
N GLU A 3 -12.35 35.27 -37.41
CA GLU A 3 -10.95 35.54 -37.11
C GLU A 3 -10.94 36.30 -35.78
N SER A 4 -10.66 35.60 -34.66
CA SER A 4 -10.22 36.20 -33.36
C SER A 4 -10.14 35.22 -32.18
N ILE A 5 -10.00 33.91 -32.39
CA ILE A 5 -9.68 33.00 -31.27
C ILE A 5 -8.56 32.05 -31.67
N LEU A 6 -7.43 32.65 -32.07
CA LEU A 6 -6.16 31.93 -32.14
C LEU A 6 -5.01 32.81 -31.62
N GLU A 7 -5.23 33.46 -30.48
CA GLU A 7 -4.13 33.98 -29.68
C GLU A 7 -4.31 33.57 -28.22
N GLN A 8 -3.19 33.15 -27.63
CA GLN A 8 -2.97 32.91 -26.20
C GLN A 8 -3.17 31.48 -25.67
N ALA A 9 -2.44 30.53 -26.26
CA ALA A 9 -1.97 29.34 -25.53
C ALA A 9 -0.44 29.24 -25.57
N GLY A 10 0.22 30.41 -25.50
CA GLY A 10 1.66 30.56 -25.41
C GLY A 10 2.08 31.23 -24.12
N THR A 11 1.46 30.90 -22.97
CA THR A 11 2.05 31.24 -21.67
C THR A 11 3.26 30.34 -21.45
N THR A 12 4.37 30.71 -22.09
CA THR A 12 5.69 30.33 -21.61
C THR A 12 5.80 30.93 -20.21
N SER A 13 5.46 30.11 -19.21
CA SER A 13 5.72 30.44 -17.81
C SER A 13 7.24 30.52 -17.68
N THR A 14 7.77 31.74 -17.67
CA THR A 14 9.19 32.00 -17.46
C THR A 14 9.56 31.41 -16.09
N LEU A 15 10.27 30.28 -16.11
CA LEU A 15 10.84 29.67 -14.91
C LEU A 15 11.83 30.67 -14.32
N ASP A 16 11.41 31.43 -13.31
CA ASP A 16 12.31 32.25 -12.48
C ASP A 16 12.99 31.33 -11.45
N ILE A 17 13.73 30.35 -11.96
CA ILE A 17 14.51 29.39 -11.18
C ILE A 17 15.98 29.71 -11.38
N THR A 18 16.68 29.96 -10.29
CA THR A 18 18.13 30.14 -10.31
C THR A 18 18.85 28.79 -10.21
N ILE A 19 20.11 28.73 -10.67
CA ILE A 19 20.97 27.55 -10.47
C ILE A 19 21.13 27.22 -8.97
N ARG A 20 21.11 28.26 -8.12
CA ARG A 20 21.11 28.10 -6.65
C ARG A 20 19.88 27.33 -6.18
N ASP A 21 18.68 27.65 -6.67
CA ASP A 21 17.45 26.95 -6.30
C ASP A 21 17.51 25.47 -6.70
N LEU A 22 18.06 25.17 -7.89
CA LEU A 22 18.25 23.80 -8.35
C LEU A 22 19.26 23.04 -7.49
N ALA A 23 20.36 23.68 -7.08
CA ALA A 23 21.35 23.06 -6.19
C ALA A 23 20.76 22.75 -4.80
N ILE A 24 19.96 23.66 -4.25
CA ILE A 24 19.25 23.44 -2.98
C ILE A 24 18.25 22.29 -3.13
N PHE A 25 17.48 22.26 -4.22
CA PHE A 25 16.54 21.18 -4.52
C PHE A 25 17.24 19.82 -4.67
N ALA A 26 18.37 19.76 -5.40
CA ALA A 26 19.13 18.53 -5.60
C ALA A 26 19.67 17.97 -4.28
N ASN A 27 20.22 18.84 -3.42
CA ASN A 27 20.65 18.45 -2.09
C ASN A 27 19.48 17.95 -1.22
N TRP A 28 18.34 18.65 -1.26
CA TRP A 28 17.13 18.21 -0.57
C TRP A 28 16.64 16.85 -1.09
N MET A 29 16.61 16.64 -2.40
CA MET A 29 16.25 15.36 -3.02
C MET A 29 17.15 14.22 -2.58
N GLN A 30 18.45 14.45 -2.44
CA GLN A 30 19.38 13.44 -1.94
C GLN A 30 19.02 13.04 -0.49
N GLN A 31 18.73 14.01 0.37
CA GLN A 31 18.29 13.73 1.74
C GLN A 31 16.94 13.00 1.78
N THR A 32 16.00 13.40 0.92
CA THR A 32 14.70 12.73 0.75
C THR A 32 14.87 11.27 0.39
N VAL A 33 15.71 10.94 -0.60
CA VAL A 33 15.97 9.55 -0.99
C VAL A 33 16.60 8.76 0.17
N MET A 34 17.55 9.34 0.89
CA MET A 34 18.16 8.68 2.05
C MET A 34 17.17 8.46 3.20
N SER A 35 16.22 9.38 3.39
CA SER A 35 15.17 9.25 4.42
C SER A 35 14.18 8.15 4.04
N LEU A 36 13.75 8.12 2.77
CA LEU A 36 12.88 7.08 2.24
C LEU A 36 13.49 5.68 2.34
N ASP A 37 14.78 5.52 2.02
CA ASP A 37 15.49 4.25 2.13
C ASP A 37 15.55 3.73 3.57
N ARG A 38 15.55 4.64 4.55
CA ARG A 38 15.52 4.32 5.99
C ARG A 38 14.11 4.16 6.54
N GLY A 39 13.07 4.42 5.75
CA GLY A 39 11.68 4.47 6.22
C GLY A 39 11.37 5.66 7.14
N GLU A 40 12.16 6.73 7.06
CA GLU A 40 11.97 7.98 7.81
C GLU A 40 11.12 8.97 7.00
N SER A 41 10.50 9.92 7.70
CA SER A 41 9.71 10.99 7.04
C SER A 41 10.59 11.87 6.15
N ILE A 42 10.02 12.31 5.03
CA ILE A 42 10.71 13.22 4.10
C ILE A 42 11.06 14.54 4.81
N PRO A 43 12.26 15.12 4.55
CA PRO A 43 12.66 16.40 5.11
C PRO A 43 11.70 17.56 4.76
N ASP A 44 11.64 18.55 5.65
CA ASP A 44 10.86 19.77 5.45
C ASP A 44 11.32 20.57 4.22
N THR A 45 10.45 21.48 3.77
CA THR A 45 10.75 22.32 2.62
C THR A 45 11.95 23.24 2.92
N PRO A 46 13.00 23.22 2.09
CA PRO A 46 14.16 24.08 2.29
C PRO A 46 13.79 25.55 2.06
N ASP A 47 14.36 26.46 2.86
CA ASP A 47 14.21 27.92 2.73
C ASP A 47 15.60 28.58 2.79
N PRO A 48 15.96 29.53 1.90
CA PRO A 48 15.17 30.12 0.81
C PRO A 48 15.19 29.30 -0.49
N VAL A 49 14.02 29.08 -1.09
CA VAL A 49 13.86 28.53 -2.45
C VAL A 49 12.76 29.26 -3.22
N SER A 50 12.89 29.28 -4.56
CA SER A 50 11.86 29.83 -5.44
C SER A 50 10.48 29.17 -5.24
N GLY A 51 9.42 29.91 -5.53
CA GLY A 51 8.04 29.42 -5.38
C GLY A 51 7.75 28.17 -6.22
N GLN A 52 8.46 28.00 -7.33
CA GLN A 52 8.33 26.81 -8.19
C GLN A 52 8.99 25.57 -7.57
N VAL A 53 10.22 25.70 -7.04
CA VAL A 53 10.90 24.61 -6.32
C VAL A 53 10.12 24.22 -5.07
N ARG A 54 9.58 25.21 -4.35
CA ARG A 54 8.65 24.98 -3.23
C ARG A 54 7.43 24.14 -3.67
N GLY A 55 6.85 24.46 -4.82
CA GLY A 55 5.74 23.68 -5.40
C GLY A 55 6.11 22.22 -5.68
N TRP A 56 7.30 21.97 -6.20
CA TRP A 56 7.79 20.60 -6.45
C TRP A 56 8.00 19.82 -5.15
N VAL A 57 8.64 20.46 -4.16
CA VAL A 57 8.85 19.85 -2.83
C VAL A 57 7.50 19.47 -2.20
N GLN A 58 6.53 20.38 -2.21
CA GLN A 58 5.20 20.12 -1.67
C GLN A 58 4.46 19.01 -2.44
N ALA A 59 4.64 18.92 -3.75
CA ALA A 59 4.05 17.84 -4.56
C ALA A 59 4.63 16.47 -4.17
N ILE A 60 5.95 16.40 -3.95
CA ILE A 60 6.64 15.18 -3.53
C ILE A 60 6.20 14.78 -2.12
N GLN A 61 6.15 15.72 -1.17
CA GLN A 61 5.68 15.45 0.19
C GLN A 61 4.23 14.93 0.21
N LYS A 62 3.33 15.51 -0.59
CA LYS A 62 1.95 15.01 -0.71
C LYS A 62 1.87 13.60 -1.31
N LEU A 63 2.76 13.30 -2.27
CA LEU A 63 2.80 11.97 -2.87
C LEU A 63 3.28 10.92 -1.87
N GLU A 64 4.31 11.23 -1.07
CA GLU A 64 4.78 10.34 -0.02
C GLU A 64 3.72 10.12 1.07
N GLU A 65 3.08 11.18 1.55
CA GLU A 65 2.00 11.06 2.54
C GLU A 65 0.89 10.15 2.00
N ARG A 66 0.52 10.30 0.73
CA ARG A 66 -0.45 9.43 0.08
C ARG A 66 0.06 7.99 -0.01
N SER A 67 1.33 7.77 -0.33
CA SER A 67 1.94 6.44 -0.36
C SER A 67 1.87 5.78 1.01
N ARG A 68 2.28 6.49 2.06
CA ARG A 68 2.24 6.00 3.44
C ARG A 68 0.83 5.60 3.86
N LEU A 69 -0.18 6.42 3.55
CA LEU A 69 -1.57 6.11 3.82
C LEU A 69 -2.09 4.89 3.03
N ILE A 70 -1.57 4.63 1.83
CA ILE A 70 -1.90 3.44 1.04
C ILE A 70 -1.27 2.21 1.70
N ASP A 71 0.01 2.28 2.08
CA ASP A 71 0.73 1.19 2.70
C ASP A 71 0.11 0.80 4.06
N GLU A 72 -0.26 1.79 4.87
CA GLU A 72 -0.98 1.57 6.14
C GLU A 72 -2.32 0.85 5.92
N LYS A 73 -3.09 1.25 4.90
CA LYS A 73 -4.35 0.58 4.55
C LYS A 73 -4.13 -0.83 4.04
N GLN A 74 -3.11 -1.04 3.22
CA GLN A 74 -2.78 -2.36 2.70
C GLN A 74 -2.40 -3.31 3.84
N MET A 75 -1.56 -2.86 4.78
CA MET A 75 -1.19 -3.63 5.96
C MET A 75 -2.41 -4.00 6.83
N ALA A 76 -3.35 -3.06 7.01
CA ALA A 76 -4.59 -3.33 7.73
C ALA A 76 -5.48 -4.38 7.02
N LEU A 77 -5.58 -4.30 5.69
CA LEU A 77 -6.33 -5.26 4.89
C LEU A 77 -5.67 -6.66 4.91
N GLU A 78 -4.36 -6.74 4.78
CA GLU A 78 -3.62 -8.01 4.85
C GLU A 78 -3.80 -8.68 6.23
N THR A 79 -3.72 -7.89 7.30
CA THR A 79 -3.98 -8.40 8.66
C THR A 79 -5.41 -8.93 8.81
N ASN A 80 -6.38 -8.21 8.27
CA ASN A 80 -7.78 -8.62 8.31
C ASN A 80 -8.05 -9.90 7.48
N LEU A 81 -7.46 -9.99 6.29
CA LEU A 81 -7.54 -11.18 5.44
C LEU A 81 -6.98 -12.40 6.17
N ASN A 82 -5.79 -12.29 6.75
CA ASN A 82 -5.16 -13.37 7.51
C ASN A 82 -6.01 -13.81 8.72
N ALA A 83 -6.63 -12.85 9.42
CA ALA A 83 -7.54 -13.16 10.51
C ALA A 83 -8.78 -13.93 10.02
N HIS A 84 -9.37 -13.52 8.89
CA HIS A 84 -10.51 -14.20 8.29
C HIS A 84 -10.14 -15.59 7.76
N GLU A 85 -8.97 -15.76 7.16
CA GLU A 85 -8.46 -17.07 6.73
C GLU A 85 -8.29 -18.02 7.93
N THR A 86 -7.71 -17.52 9.02
CA THR A 86 -7.59 -18.29 10.27
C THR A 86 -8.95 -18.71 10.81
N GLN A 87 -9.94 -17.81 10.82
CA GLN A 87 -11.31 -18.11 11.25
C GLN A 87 -11.99 -19.16 10.36
N LEU A 88 -11.83 -19.05 9.04
CA LEU A 88 -12.37 -20.01 8.09
C LEU A 88 -11.75 -21.40 8.27
N ASN A 89 -10.43 -21.48 8.46
CA ASN A 89 -9.73 -22.73 8.70
C ASN A 89 -10.19 -23.40 10.01
N GLN A 90 -10.42 -22.62 11.07
CA GLN A 90 -10.99 -23.12 12.32
C GLN A 90 -12.40 -23.67 12.13
N LEU A 91 -13.28 -22.92 11.46
CA LEU A 91 -14.65 -23.35 11.20
C LEU A 91 -14.70 -24.63 10.34
N LEU A 92 -13.88 -24.68 9.30
CA LEU A 92 -13.78 -25.85 8.42
C LEU A 92 -13.28 -27.08 9.19
N SER A 93 -12.27 -26.91 10.03
CA SER A 93 -11.80 -27.97 10.93
C SER A 93 -12.90 -28.47 11.85
N GLN A 94 -13.72 -27.57 12.42
CA GLN A 94 -14.86 -27.95 13.26
C GLN A 94 -15.93 -28.72 12.48
N LEU A 95 -16.22 -28.30 11.25
CA LEU A 95 -17.18 -29.01 10.38
C LEU A 95 -16.71 -30.43 10.06
N TYR A 96 -15.44 -30.62 9.73
CA TYR A 96 -14.90 -31.95 9.50
C TYR A 96 -14.95 -32.81 10.77
N LEU A 97 -14.60 -32.26 11.94
CA LEU A 97 -14.70 -32.99 13.21
C LEU A 97 -16.15 -33.38 13.54
N ASN A 98 -17.11 -32.48 13.31
CA ASN A 98 -18.53 -32.77 13.50
C ASN A 98 -18.99 -33.88 12.54
N THR A 99 -18.60 -33.79 11.27
CA THR A 99 -18.91 -34.80 10.24
C THR A 99 -18.33 -36.17 10.60
N ALA A 100 -17.09 -36.22 11.09
CA ALA A 100 -16.48 -37.45 11.56
C ALA A 100 -17.25 -38.03 12.76
N SER A 101 -17.64 -37.19 13.73
CA SER A 101 -18.46 -37.62 14.87
C SER A 101 -19.82 -38.17 14.45
N LEU A 102 -20.43 -37.63 13.40
CA LEU A 102 -21.68 -38.16 12.84
C LEU A 102 -21.45 -39.55 12.23
N TYR A 103 -20.39 -39.74 11.45
CA TYR A 103 -20.04 -41.06 10.92
C TYR A 103 -19.74 -42.09 12.01
N ASP A 104 -19.03 -41.70 13.06
CA ASP A 104 -18.79 -42.54 14.24
C ASP A 104 -20.11 -42.96 14.90
N SER A 105 -21.05 -42.02 15.08
CA SER A 105 -22.37 -42.31 15.66
C SER A 105 -23.22 -43.27 14.83
N LEU A 106 -22.96 -43.34 13.52
CA LEU A 106 -23.61 -44.24 12.57
C LEU A 106 -22.85 -45.56 12.38
N GLY A 107 -21.75 -45.78 13.11
CA GLY A 107 -20.90 -46.96 13.00
C GLY A 107 -20.05 -47.04 11.72
N GLN A 108 -19.92 -45.92 10.98
CA GLN A 108 -19.18 -45.84 9.71
C GLN A 108 -17.74 -45.37 9.95
N VAL A 109 -16.96 -46.19 10.67
CA VAL A 109 -15.61 -45.86 11.15
C VAL A 109 -14.65 -45.48 10.00
N ASP A 110 -14.70 -46.21 8.88
CA ASP A 110 -13.82 -45.94 7.72
C ASP A 110 -14.04 -44.53 7.15
N LYS A 111 -15.30 -44.06 7.11
CA LYS A 111 -15.63 -42.72 6.63
C LYS A 111 -15.26 -41.64 7.64
N ALA A 112 -15.40 -41.93 8.93
CA ALA A 112 -14.97 -41.00 9.98
C ALA A 112 -13.45 -40.76 9.92
N GLN A 113 -12.68 -41.82 9.66
CA GLN A 113 -11.23 -41.75 9.50
C GLN A 113 -10.82 -40.94 8.25
N GLU A 114 -11.45 -41.19 7.10
CA GLU A 114 -11.22 -40.43 5.86
C GLU A 114 -11.43 -38.92 6.06
N VAL A 115 -12.47 -38.54 6.83
CA VAL A 115 -12.78 -37.14 7.13
C VAL A 115 -11.75 -36.51 8.08
N ARG A 116 -11.24 -37.25 9.06
CA ARG A 116 -10.20 -36.77 9.99
C ARG A 116 -8.86 -36.54 9.28
N GLU A 117 -8.52 -37.39 8.31
CA GLU A 117 -7.31 -37.22 7.47
C GLU A 117 -7.38 -35.94 6.63
N LYS A 118 -8.58 -35.53 6.19
CA LYS A 118 -8.78 -34.25 5.50
C LYS A 118 -8.51 -33.04 6.42
N VAL A 119 -8.74 -33.14 7.73
CA VAL A 119 -8.35 -32.07 8.68
C VAL A 119 -6.83 -31.91 8.76
N GLY A 120 -6.10 -33.02 8.85
CA GLY A 120 -4.63 -33.00 8.95
C GLY A 120 -3.95 -32.44 7.71
N THR A 121 -4.52 -32.66 6.53
CA THR A 121 -4.00 -32.11 5.27
C THR A 121 -4.30 -30.61 5.08
N PHE A 122 -5.43 -30.12 5.62
CA PHE A 122 -5.77 -28.69 5.59
C PHE A 122 -4.98 -27.85 6.59
N GLN A 123 -4.60 -28.40 7.75
CA GLN A 123 -3.79 -27.68 8.75
C GLN A 123 -2.29 -27.59 8.42
N SER A 124 -1.80 -28.35 7.44
CA SER A 124 -0.39 -28.37 7.02
C SER A 124 -0.08 -27.55 5.77
N ARG A 125 -1.08 -26.86 5.21
CA ARG A 125 -0.93 -25.92 4.09
C ARG A 125 -0.90 -24.50 4.61
#